data_AF-A0A838DI97-F1
#
_entry.id   AF-A0A838DI97-F1
#
_cell.length_a   1.000
_cell.length_b   1.000
_cell.length_c   1.000
_cell.angle_alpha   90.00
_cell.angle_beta   90.00
_cell.angle_gamma   90.00
#
_symmetry.space_group_name_H-M   'P 1'
#
loop_
_entity.id
_entity.type
_entity.pdbx_description
1 polymer ?
#
loop_
_entity_poly.entity_id
_entity_poly.type
_entity_poly.pdbx_seq_one_letter_code
_entity_poly.pdbx_strand_id
1 'polypeptide(L)'
;MKFCAGIITLLLFTAVTAHPIGKPQQPDPYRQLSEVTPLPMALDPAFEFRKTKLTFLGDVPGPRRGRGLTGGVVRDPSLGFEASYRFHGAVTALDFRQRLGHYFDFFWRAKRPANITVRLEYRQQNLRAETQAREVSYQNVKGSYRTEFGIIGDDFHTDGRVTAWRCLLIENGRIVAEDKSFLWK
;
A
#
# COMPACT_ATOMS: atom_id res chain seq x y z
N MET A 1 -52.68 -58.59 22.54
CA MET A 1 -51.69 -57.71 23.18
C MET A 1 -51.15 -56.78 22.10
N LYS A 2 -51.41 -55.47 22.23
CA LYS A 2 -51.08 -54.44 21.23
C LYS A 2 -49.78 -53.75 21.64
N PHE A 3 -48.80 -53.64 20.75
CA PHE A 3 -47.66 -52.73 20.94
C PHE A 3 -47.49 -51.87 19.69
N CYS A 4 -47.72 -50.56 19.89
CA CYS A 4 -47.38 -49.49 18.97
C CYS A 4 -45.87 -49.21 19.06
N ALA A 5 -45.21 -48.97 17.93
CA ALA A 5 -43.86 -48.38 17.89
C ALA A 5 -43.89 -47.17 16.94
N GLY A 6 -43.60 -46.01 17.51
CA GLY A 6 -43.72 -44.70 16.88
C GLY A 6 -42.60 -44.36 15.91
N ILE A 7 -42.95 -43.52 14.94
CA ILE A 7 -42.06 -42.96 13.91
C ILE A 7 -41.42 -41.69 14.47
N ILE A 8 -40.09 -41.64 14.50
CA ILE A 8 -39.31 -40.43 14.85
C ILE A 8 -38.87 -39.76 13.55
N THR A 9 -39.47 -38.61 13.24
CA THR A 9 -39.10 -37.80 12.08
C THR A 9 -37.93 -36.88 12.44
N LEU A 10 -36.78 -37.10 11.79
CA LEU A 10 -35.55 -36.31 11.97
C LEU A 10 -35.63 -35.03 11.12
N LEU A 11 -35.63 -33.86 11.78
CA LEU A 11 -35.55 -32.53 11.15
C LEU A 11 -34.12 -32.25 10.66
N LEU A 12 -33.97 -32.08 9.34
CA LEU A 12 -32.73 -31.62 8.70
C LEU A 12 -32.58 -30.10 8.87
N PHE A 13 -31.66 -29.68 9.73
CA PHE A 13 -31.15 -28.31 9.76
C PHE A 13 -30.22 -28.08 8.57
N THR A 14 -30.60 -27.19 7.66
CA THR A 14 -29.71 -26.67 6.62
C THR A 14 -28.69 -25.73 7.25
N ALA A 15 -27.45 -26.18 7.38
CA ALA A 15 -26.34 -25.35 7.82
C ALA A 15 -26.01 -24.32 6.74
N VAL A 16 -26.31 -23.04 7.00
CA VAL A 16 -25.78 -21.92 6.21
C VAL A 16 -24.27 -21.90 6.44
N THR A 17 -23.50 -22.25 5.41
CA THR A 17 -22.04 -22.13 5.44
C THR A 17 -21.67 -20.64 5.45
N ALA A 18 -21.36 -20.13 6.64
CA ALA A 18 -20.69 -18.85 6.79
C ALA A 18 -19.36 -18.91 6.01
N HIS A 19 -19.25 -18.13 4.94
CA HIS A 19 -18.00 -18.00 4.21
C HIS A 19 -16.97 -17.37 5.15
N PRO A 20 -15.78 -17.97 5.30
CA PRO A 20 -14.75 -17.38 6.14
C PRO A 20 -14.40 -16.00 5.58
N ILE A 21 -14.47 -14.97 6.42
CA ILE A 21 -13.84 -13.67 6.15
C ILE A 21 -12.34 -13.97 6.02
N GLY A 22 -11.87 -14.06 4.78
CA GLY A 22 -10.49 -14.43 4.48
C GLY A 22 -9.52 -13.49 5.19
N LYS A 23 -8.47 -14.06 5.78
CA LYS A 23 -7.32 -13.28 6.26
C LYS A 23 -6.84 -12.37 5.12
N PRO A 24 -6.42 -11.12 5.38
CA PRO A 24 -5.87 -10.27 4.34
C PRO A 24 -4.75 -11.03 3.63
N GLN A 25 -4.95 -11.29 2.34
CA GLN A 25 -4.01 -12.02 1.52
C GLN A 25 -2.70 -11.23 1.54
N GLN A 26 -1.67 -11.83 2.12
CA GLN A 26 -0.38 -11.18 2.23
C GLN A 26 0.18 -10.99 0.82
N PRO A 27 0.44 -9.75 0.38
CA PRO A 27 0.98 -9.51 -0.94
C PRO A 27 2.33 -10.19 -1.15
N ASP A 28 2.64 -10.54 -2.39
CA ASP A 28 4.00 -10.89 -2.77
C ASP A 28 4.97 -9.76 -2.39
N PRO A 29 6.23 -10.06 -2.02
CA PRO A 29 7.23 -9.02 -1.81
C PRO A 29 7.33 -8.14 -3.05
N TYR A 30 7.57 -6.84 -2.85
CA TYR A 30 7.63 -5.93 -3.98
C TYR A 30 8.77 -6.32 -4.94
N ARG A 31 8.49 -6.25 -6.23
CA ARG A 31 9.48 -6.46 -7.30
C ARG A 31 9.93 -5.10 -7.82
N GLN A 32 11.22 -4.79 -7.72
CA GLN A 32 11.82 -3.62 -8.38
C GLN A 32 11.94 -3.89 -9.89
N LEU A 33 11.58 -2.90 -10.70
CA LEU A 33 11.75 -2.89 -12.15
C LEU A 33 12.70 -1.76 -12.52
N SER A 34 13.83 -2.13 -13.15
CA SER A 34 14.79 -1.19 -13.72
C SER A 34 14.34 -0.60 -15.05
N GLU A 35 13.43 -1.28 -15.76
CA GLU A 35 12.83 -0.80 -17.00
C GLU A 35 11.31 -0.90 -16.91
N VAL A 36 10.64 0.18 -17.30
CA VAL A 36 9.17 0.31 -17.19
C VAL A 36 8.54 0.14 -18.55
N THR A 37 8.01 -1.06 -18.81
CA THR A 37 7.26 -1.33 -20.04
C THR A 37 5.93 -0.57 -20.04
N PRO A 38 5.66 0.27 -21.05
CA PRO A 38 4.38 0.96 -21.16
C PRO A 38 3.25 -0.03 -21.43
N LEU A 39 2.13 0.13 -20.72
CA LEU A 39 0.95 -0.70 -20.87
C LEU A 39 -0.21 0.13 -21.43
N PRO A 40 -1.10 -0.48 -22.25
CA PRO A 40 -2.27 0.21 -22.76
C PRO A 40 -3.25 0.53 -21.63
N MET A 41 -3.84 1.72 -21.70
CA MET A 41 -4.89 2.17 -20.78
C MET A 41 -6.25 1.60 -21.20
N ALA A 42 -6.94 0.96 -20.26
CA ALA A 42 -8.28 0.42 -20.43
C ALA A 42 -9.03 0.53 -19.10
N LEU A 43 -9.42 1.75 -18.72
CA LEU A 43 -10.06 2.03 -17.44
C LEU A 43 -11.34 1.20 -17.29
N ASP A 44 -11.47 0.53 -16.14
CA ASP A 44 -12.64 -0.30 -15.81
C ASP A 44 -13.22 0.19 -14.47
N PRO A 45 -14.48 0.63 -14.43
CA PRO A 45 -15.12 1.12 -13.20
C PRO A 45 -15.26 0.04 -12.11
N ALA A 46 -14.99 -1.22 -12.42
CA ALA A 46 -14.84 -2.29 -11.43
C ALA A 46 -13.63 -2.09 -10.51
N PHE A 47 -12.65 -1.27 -10.91
CA PHE A 47 -11.45 -0.99 -10.13
C PHE A 47 -11.29 0.52 -9.89
N GLU A 48 -10.92 0.88 -8.68
CA GLU A 48 -10.75 2.28 -8.33
C GLU A 48 -9.70 2.44 -7.24
N PHE A 49 -8.88 3.48 -7.37
CA PHE A 49 -8.17 4.04 -6.22
C PHE A 49 -9.16 4.82 -5.36
N ARG A 50 -8.96 4.72 -4.04
CA ARG A 50 -9.82 5.36 -3.03
C ARG A 50 -9.04 6.48 -2.37
N LYS A 51 -8.24 6.13 -1.37
CA LYS A 51 -7.41 7.04 -0.59
C LYS A 51 -5.96 6.80 -0.95
N THR A 52 -5.20 7.87 -1.06
CA THR A 52 -3.74 7.80 -1.16
C THR A 52 -3.16 8.56 0.01
N LYS A 53 -2.30 7.91 0.78
CA LYS A 53 -1.57 8.52 1.89
C LYS A 53 -0.09 8.52 1.57
N LEU A 54 0.47 9.73 1.53
CA LEU A 54 1.88 9.95 1.27
C LEU A 54 2.54 10.39 2.57
N THR A 55 3.60 9.70 2.96
CA THR A 55 4.39 10.06 4.14
C THR A 55 5.83 10.24 3.72
N PHE A 56 6.46 11.32 4.21
CA PHE A 56 7.87 11.59 3.98
C PHE A 56 8.58 11.74 5.32
N LEU A 57 9.63 10.94 5.53
CA LEU A 57 10.52 11.02 6.69
C LEU A 57 11.89 11.50 6.21
N GLY A 58 12.13 12.81 6.33
CA GLY A 58 13.36 13.42 5.83
C GLY A 58 14.54 13.34 6.78
N ASP A 59 14.29 13.35 8.09
CA ASP A 59 15.34 13.46 9.11
C ASP A 59 15.06 12.56 10.31
N VAL A 60 16.13 12.15 11.00
CA VAL A 60 16.05 11.46 12.29
C VAL A 60 15.58 12.45 13.35
N PRO A 61 14.64 12.09 14.24
CA PRO A 61 14.27 12.93 15.38
C PRO A 61 15.50 13.19 16.26
N GLY A 62 16.04 14.41 16.22
CA GLY A 62 17.19 14.79 17.05
C GLY A 62 16.82 14.99 18.53
N PRO A 63 17.81 14.95 19.47
CA PRO A 63 17.59 15.42 20.82
C PRO A 63 17.18 16.89 20.74
N ARG A 64 16.04 17.24 21.35
CA ARG A 64 15.54 18.62 21.42
C ARG A 64 16.59 19.51 22.08
N ARG A 65 17.51 20.10 21.30
CA ARG A 65 18.19 21.32 21.70
C ARG A 65 17.13 22.40 21.66
N GLY A 66 16.79 22.93 22.84
CA GLY A 66 15.86 24.04 22.98
C GLY A 66 16.25 25.17 22.04
N ARG A 67 15.53 25.28 20.92
CA ARG A 67 15.51 26.49 20.12
C ARG A 67 14.07 26.98 20.12
N GLY A 68 13.73 27.64 21.23
CA GLY A 68 12.77 28.72 21.14
C GLY A 68 13.29 29.76 20.14
N LEU A 69 12.35 30.43 19.49
CA LEU A 69 12.53 31.61 18.64
C LEU A 69 12.91 31.33 17.18
N THR A 70 11.95 30.78 16.44
CA THR A 70 11.35 31.40 15.24
C THR A 70 10.16 30.54 14.77
N GLY A 71 8.93 31.02 14.95
CA GLY A 71 7.74 30.51 14.26
C GLY A 71 7.34 29.04 14.49
N GLY A 72 7.62 28.48 15.67
CA GLY A 72 7.27 27.10 16.00
C GLY A 72 5.77 26.93 16.20
N VAL A 73 5.06 26.53 15.14
CA VAL A 73 3.75 25.88 15.26
C VAL A 73 3.94 24.75 16.28
N VAL A 74 3.18 24.81 17.38
CA VAL A 74 3.04 23.70 18.31
C VAL A 74 2.64 22.49 17.46
N ARG A 75 3.59 21.60 17.17
CA ARG A 75 3.28 20.37 16.45
C ARG A 75 2.41 19.57 17.40
N ASP A 76 1.13 19.49 17.08
CA ASP A 76 0.16 18.62 17.72
C ASP A 76 0.81 17.24 17.94
N PRO A 77 0.83 16.69 19.17
CA PRO A 77 1.40 15.38 19.45
C PRO A 77 0.87 14.27 18.53
N SER A 78 -0.34 14.42 17.99
CA SER A 78 -0.93 13.50 17.01
C SER A 78 -0.22 13.50 15.64
N LEU A 79 0.47 14.59 15.27
CA LEU A 79 1.24 14.70 14.02
C LEU A 79 2.55 13.89 14.05
N GLY A 80 3.04 13.51 15.23
CA GLY A 80 4.24 12.69 15.39
C GLY A 80 4.02 11.18 15.29
N PHE A 81 2.76 10.73 15.35
CA PHE A 81 2.44 9.30 15.46
C PHE A 81 2.93 8.49 14.26
N GLU A 82 2.80 9.02 13.04
CA GLU A 82 3.26 8.31 11.84
C GLU A 82 4.78 8.10 11.87
N ALA A 83 5.56 9.13 12.21
CA ALA A 83 7.00 8.99 12.32
C ALA A 83 7.38 8.00 13.43
N SER A 84 6.76 8.09 14.60
CA SER A 84 6.97 7.14 15.71
C SER A 84 6.64 5.69 15.30
N TYR A 85 5.55 5.48 14.56
CA TYR A 85 5.17 4.16 14.04
C TYR A 85 6.21 3.62 13.07
N ARG A 86 6.67 4.44 12.12
CA ARG A 86 7.66 4.05 11.10
C ARG A 86 9.05 3.79 11.69
N PHE A 87 9.43 4.53 12.73
CA PHE A 87 10.67 4.32 13.48
C PHE A 87 10.59 3.24 14.56
N HIS A 88 9.45 2.59 14.75
CA HIS A 88 9.33 1.53 15.74
C HIS A 88 10.37 0.41 15.49
N GLY A 89 11.17 0.12 16.52
CA GLY A 89 12.26 -0.86 16.48
C GLY A 89 13.58 -0.33 15.94
N ALA A 90 13.69 0.95 15.55
CA ALA A 90 14.97 1.58 15.25
C ALA A 90 15.66 2.01 16.55
N VAL A 91 16.91 1.58 16.76
CA VAL A 91 17.68 1.89 17.97
C VAL A 91 18.96 2.66 17.61
N THR A 92 19.60 2.26 16.53
CA THR A 92 20.85 2.85 16.05
C THR A 92 20.60 3.92 14.99
N ALA A 93 21.57 4.83 14.80
CA ALA A 93 21.51 5.82 13.73
C ALA A 93 21.36 5.18 12.34
N LEU A 94 21.95 3.98 12.15
CA LEU A 94 21.80 3.21 10.92
C LEU A 94 20.34 2.74 10.74
N ASP A 95 19.70 2.23 11.81
CA ASP A 95 18.29 1.80 11.74
C ASP A 95 17.36 2.95 11.38
N PHE A 96 17.61 4.14 11.95
CA PHE A 96 16.86 5.34 11.59
C PHE A 96 17.09 5.73 10.13
N ARG A 97 18.36 5.75 9.68
CA ARG A 97 18.72 6.02 8.28
C ARG A 97 17.99 5.08 7.32
N GLN A 98 17.95 3.78 7.61
CA GLN A 98 17.28 2.81 6.74
C GLN A 98 15.76 3.00 6.62
N ARG A 99 15.15 3.82 7.49
CA ARG A 99 13.72 4.13 7.50
C ARG A 99 13.38 5.51 6.96
N LEU A 100 14.38 6.34 6.66
CA LEU A 100 14.13 7.63 6.03
C LEU A 100 13.75 7.45 4.57
N GLY A 101 12.86 8.31 4.07
CA GLY A 101 12.42 8.34 2.69
C GLY A 101 10.91 8.51 2.53
N HIS A 102 10.38 8.00 1.43
CA HIS A 102 8.97 8.11 1.05
C HIS A 102 8.22 6.80 1.26
N TYR A 103 7.07 6.89 1.92
CA TYR A 103 6.10 5.81 2.04
C TYR A 103 4.83 6.19 1.27
N PHE A 104 4.40 5.28 0.40
CA PHE A 104 3.21 5.41 -0.42
C PHE A 104 2.19 4.35 -0.02
N ASP A 105 1.07 4.78 0.54
CA ASP A 105 -0.05 3.93 0.91
C ASP A 105 -1.21 4.14 -0.05
N PHE A 106 -1.43 3.18 -0.94
CA PHE A 106 -2.53 3.19 -1.89
C PHE A 106 -3.66 2.30 -1.39
N PHE A 107 -4.81 2.90 -1.13
CA PHE A 107 -6.04 2.19 -0.83
C PHE A 107 -6.84 2.07 -2.12
N TRP A 108 -7.17 0.85 -2.50
CA TRP A 108 -7.87 0.57 -3.76
C TRP A 108 -8.95 -0.48 -3.56
N ARG A 109 -9.85 -0.59 -4.53
CA ARG A 109 -10.98 -1.50 -4.48
C ARG A 109 -11.17 -2.25 -5.79
N ALA A 110 -11.45 -3.54 -5.68
CA ALA A 110 -11.93 -4.39 -6.78
C ALA A 110 -13.39 -4.80 -6.52
N LYS A 111 -14.31 -4.43 -7.41
CA LYS A 111 -15.75 -4.76 -7.30
C LYS A 111 -16.04 -6.21 -7.71
N ARG A 112 -15.18 -6.80 -8.55
CA ARG A 112 -15.21 -8.21 -8.96
C ARG A 112 -13.89 -8.92 -8.61
N PRO A 113 -13.89 -10.25 -8.44
CA PRO A 113 -12.66 -11.02 -8.30
C PRO A 113 -11.76 -10.84 -9.52
N ALA A 114 -10.47 -10.60 -9.30
CA ALA A 114 -9.48 -10.38 -10.35
C ALA A 114 -8.05 -10.66 -9.87
N ASN A 115 -7.14 -10.90 -10.81
CA ASN A 115 -5.70 -10.88 -10.54
C ASN A 115 -5.19 -9.47 -10.83
N ILE A 116 -4.68 -8.80 -9.80
CA ILE A 116 -4.30 -7.38 -9.88
C ILE A 116 -2.83 -7.24 -9.54
N THR A 117 -2.10 -6.53 -10.39
CA THR A 117 -0.77 -6.02 -10.06
C THR A 117 -0.88 -4.53 -9.77
N VAL A 118 -0.45 -4.13 -8.58
CA VAL A 118 -0.33 -2.73 -8.20
C VAL A 118 1.09 -2.30 -8.54
N ARG A 119 1.24 -1.31 -9.42
CA ARG A 119 2.55 -0.79 -9.85
C ARG A 119 2.70 0.66 -9.43
N LEU A 120 3.68 0.96 -8.59
CA LEU A 120 4.15 2.32 -8.37
C LEU A 120 5.22 2.63 -9.41
N GLU A 121 5.01 3.64 -10.23
CA GLU A 121 6.03 4.22 -11.11
C GLU A 121 6.43 5.59 -10.55
N TYR A 122 7.73 5.86 -10.50
CA TYR A 122 8.24 7.05 -9.82
C TYR A 122 9.55 7.55 -10.42
N ARG A 123 9.81 8.85 -10.24
CA ARG A 123 11.03 9.56 -10.64
C ARG A 123 11.72 10.11 -9.39
N GLN A 124 13.05 10.03 -9.33
CA GLN A 124 13.83 10.55 -8.21
C GLN A 124 14.78 11.65 -8.66
N GLN A 125 15.12 12.54 -7.73
CA GLN A 125 15.89 13.76 -7.97
C GLN A 125 17.22 13.51 -8.69
N ASN A 126 17.95 12.45 -8.32
CA ASN A 126 19.29 12.19 -8.84
C ASN A 126 19.29 11.30 -10.10
N LEU A 127 18.15 10.69 -10.45
CA LEU A 127 17.99 9.79 -11.59
C LEU A 127 17.52 10.49 -12.88
N ARG A 128 17.61 11.82 -12.94
CA ARG A 128 17.23 12.64 -14.11
C ARG A 128 15.81 12.30 -14.60
N ALA A 129 15.66 11.90 -15.88
CA ALA A 129 14.39 11.59 -16.52
C ALA A 129 14.04 10.09 -16.46
N GLU A 130 14.81 9.29 -15.73
CA GLU A 130 14.58 7.85 -15.62
C GLU A 130 13.37 7.57 -14.73
N THR A 131 12.53 6.65 -15.20
CA THR A 131 11.35 6.19 -14.44
C THR A 131 11.65 4.81 -13.90
N GLN A 132 11.55 4.68 -12.58
CA GLN A 132 11.65 3.42 -11.85
C GLN A 132 10.24 2.87 -11.57
N ALA A 133 10.12 1.57 -11.33
CA ALA A 133 8.86 1.02 -10.85
C ALA A 133 9.02 -0.09 -9.81
N ARG A 134 7.99 -0.23 -8.98
CA ARG A 134 7.81 -1.34 -8.04
C ARG A 134 6.45 -1.96 -8.22
N GLU A 135 6.39 -3.29 -8.19
CA GLU A 135 5.16 -4.05 -8.36
C GLU A 135 4.86 -4.92 -7.15
N VAL A 136 3.57 -5.06 -6.85
CA VAL A 136 3.04 -6.03 -5.92
C VAL A 136 1.84 -6.71 -6.57
N SER A 137 1.85 -8.03 -6.65
CA SER A 137 0.79 -8.81 -7.26
C SER A 137 -0.15 -9.43 -6.23
N TYR A 138 -1.42 -9.51 -6.61
CA TYR A 138 -2.51 -10.05 -5.82
C TYR A 138 -3.33 -11.01 -6.70
N GLN A 139 -3.66 -12.19 -6.16
CA GLN A 139 -4.41 -13.22 -6.90
C GLN A 139 -5.86 -13.28 -6.42
N ASN A 140 -6.81 -13.31 -7.35
CA ASN A 140 -8.23 -13.51 -7.10
C ASN A 140 -8.82 -12.60 -5.99
N VAL A 141 -8.46 -11.32 -6.00
CA VAL A 141 -8.88 -10.35 -4.98
C VAL A 141 -10.21 -9.67 -5.29
N LYS A 142 -11.01 -9.45 -4.25
CA LYS A 142 -12.28 -8.71 -4.29
C LYS A 142 -12.45 -7.92 -3.00
N GLY A 143 -12.91 -6.67 -3.10
CA GLY A 143 -13.09 -5.78 -1.96
C GLY A 143 -12.00 -4.71 -1.88
N SER A 144 -11.77 -4.18 -0.68
CA SER A 144 -10.84 -3.07 -0.43
C SER A 144 -9.50 -3.59 0.07
N TYR A 145 -8.42 -3.07 -0.49
CA TYR A 145 -7.04 -3.45 -0.17
C TYR A 145 -6.19 -2.20 0.06
N ARG A 146 -5.06 -2.41 0.74
CA ARG A 146 -3.98 -1.43 0.90
C ARG A 146 -2.70 -2.04 0.36
N THR A 147 -2.00 -1.28 -0.46
CA THR A 147 -0.65 -1.61 -0.91
C THR A 147 0.29 -0.50 -0.47
N GLU A 148 1.38 -0.89 0.18
CA GLU A 148 2.40 0.04 0.63
C GLU A 148 3.68 -0.15 -0.19
N PHE A 149 4.28 0.96 -0.62
CA PHE A 149 5.63 1.00 -1.18
C PHE A 149 6.50 1.95 -0.37
N GLY A 150 7.73 1.53 -0.06
CA GLY A 150 8.72 2.36 0.64
C GLY A 150 9.94 2.64 -0.23
N ILE A 151 10.11 3.87 -0.71
CA ILE A 151 11.36 4.33 -1.33
C ILE A 151 12.20 4.95 -0.21
N ILE A 152 12.90 4.07 0.50
CA ILE A 152 13.55 4.37 1.79
C ILE A 152 14.98 3.87 1.81
N GLY A 153 15.73 4.23 2.86
CA GLY A 153 17.07 3.71 3.07
C GLY A 153 17.99 4.07 1.92
N ASP A 154 18.73 3.11 1.40
CA ASP A 154 19.78 3.38 0.41
C ASP A 154 19.23 3.97 -0.90
N ASP A 155 18.07 3.52 -1.39
CA ASP A 155 17.39 4.12 -2.57
C ASP A 155 17.09 5.61 -2.34
N PHE A 156 16.65 5.95 -1.13
CA PHE A 156 16.36 7.35 -0.79
C PHE A 156 17.64 8.19 -0.66
N HIS A 157 18.68 7.66 -0.04
CA HIS A 157 19.91 8.40 0.21
C HIS A 157 20.77 8.56 -1.05
N THR A 158 20.72 7.58 -1.95
CA THR A 158 21.51 7.57 -3.18
C THR A 158 20.80 8.35 -4.27
N ASP A 159 19.51 8.05 -4.50
CA ASP A 159 18.78 8.56 -5.66
C ASP A 159 17.95 9.81 -5.32
N GLY A 160 17.82 10.12 -4.02
CA GLY A 160 17.18 11.31 -3.51
C GLY A 160 15.66 11.20 -3.39
N ARG A 161 15.01 12.35 -3.24
CA ARG A 161 13.55 12.44 -3.03
C ARG A 161 12.79 12.02 -4.28
N VAL A 162 11.62 11.41 -4.08
CA VAL A 162 10.67 11.17 -5.16
C VAL A 162 10.07 12.51 -5.59
N THR A 163 10.20 12.85 -6.88
CA THR A 163 9.77 14.13 -7.44
C THR A 163 8.43 14.02 -8.15
N ALA A 164 8.14 12.88 -8.78
CA ALA A 164 6.86 12.58 -9.42
C ALA A 164 6.56 11.09 -9.28
N TRP A 165 5.28 10.75 -9.17
CA TRP A 165 4.80 9.37 -9.10
C TRP A 165 3.45 9.18 -9.80
N ARG A 166 3.19 7.95 -10.22
CA ARG A 166 1.84 7.41 -10.49
C ARG A 166 1.74 5.98 -9.95
N CYS A 167 0.53 5.57 -9.59
CA CYS A 167 0.20 4.22 -9.20
C CYS A 167 -0.85 3.65 -10.15
N LEU A 168 -0.66 2.41 -10.56
CA LEU A 168 -1.47 1.72 -11.55
C LEU A 168 -2.07 0.45 -10.94
N LEU A 169 -3.34 0.20 -11.24
CA LEU A 169 -3.91 -1.14 -11.13
C LEU A 169 -3.84 -1.78 -12.50
N ILE A 170 -3.19 -2.94 -12.58
CA ILE A 170 -2.97 -3.68 -13.82
C ILE A 170 -3.71 -5.00 -13.74
N GLU A 171 -4.57 -5.25 -14.72
CA GLU A 171 -5.26 -6.52 -14.91
C GLU A 171 -4.98 -7.02 -16.34
N ASN A 172 -4.54 -8.27 -16.48
CA ASN A 172 -4.32 -8.91 -17.81
C ASN A 172 -3.49 -8.04 -18.77
N GLY A 173 -2.44 -7.39 -18.26
CA GLY A 173 -1.54 -6.53 -19.05
C GLY A 173 -2.12 -5.17 -19.46
N ARG A 174 -3.24 -4.74 -18.86
CA ARG A 174 -3.86 -3.44 -19.14
C ARG A 174 -4.01 -2.62 -17.86
N ILE A 175 -3.87 -1.30 -17.98
CA ILE A 175 -4.07 -0.38 -16.87
C ILE A 175 -5.58 -0.16 -16.71
N VAL A 176 -6.14 -0.67 -15.61
CA VAL A 176 -7.59 -0.59 -15.30
C VAL A 176 -7.94 0.56 -14.38
N ALA A 177 -6.97 1.11 -13.63
CA ALA A 177 -7.11 2.35 -12.88
C ALA A 177 -5.75 3.04 -12.70
N GLU A 178 -5.75 4.38 -12.56
CA GLU A 178 -4.57 5.21 -12.33
C GLU A 178 -4.85 6.22 -11.20
N ASP A 179 -3.86 6.44 -10.34
CA ASP A 179 -3.75 7.62 -9.48
C ASP A 179 -2.35 8.21 -9.64
N LYS A 180 -2.19 9.55 -9.56
CA LYS A 180 -0.90 10.18 -9.83
C LYS A 180 -0.69 11.52 -9.14
N SER A 181 0.59 11.85 -8.95
CA SER A 181 1.01 13.19 -8.58
C SER A 181 0.72 14.20 -9.69
N PHE A 182 0.54 15.46 -9.31
CA PHE A 182 0.36 16.57 -10.24
C PHE A 182 1.54 16.74 -11.23
N LEU A 183 2.76 16.42 -10.80
CA LEU A 183 3.97 16.54 -11.62
C LEU A 183 4.16 15.38 -12.59
N TRP A 184 3.31 14.35 -12.53
CA TRP A 184 3.34 13.24 -13.47
C TRP A 184 2.67 13.62 -14.79
N LYS A 185 3.46 13.65 -15.86
CA LYS A 185 3.07 13.93 -17.24
C LYS A 185 3.67 12.89 -18.16
#